data_AF-A0A966TMN6-F1
#
_entry.id   AF-A0A966TMN6-F1
#
_cell.length_a   1.000
_cell.length_b   1.000
_cell.length_c   1.000
_cell.angle_alpha   90.00
_cell.angle_beta   90.00
_cell.angle_gamma   90.00
#
_symmetry.space_group_name_H-M   'P 1'
#
loop_
_entity.id
_entity.type
_entity.pdbx_description
1 polymer ?
#
loop_
_entity_poly.entity_id
_entity_poly.type
_entity_poly.pdbx_seq_one_letter_code
_entity_poly.pdbx_strand_id
1 'polypeptide(L)' 'MTYCVGMVLNEGLVFASDSRTNAGVDHVSTFCKMTVLESPGEGVIVMLNSGNLATTQQV' A
#
# COMPACT_ATOMS: atom_id res chain seq x y z
N MET A 1 -1.84 -11.81 6.62
CA MET A 1 -1.45 -12.12 5.23
C MET A 1 -1.55 -10.82 4.48
N THR A 2 -0.45 -10.35 3.93
CA THR A 2 -0.32 -9.03 3.29
C THR A 2 0.20 -9.25 1.88
N TYR A 3 -0.53 -8.75 0.88
CA TYR A 3 -0.17 -8.89 -0.53
C TYR A 3 -0.52 -7.63 -1.33
N CYS A 4 0.47 -7.17 -2.09
CA CYS A 4 0.41 -5.97 -2.91
C CYS A 4 1.01 -6.30 -4.29
N VAL A 5 0.47 -5.70 -5.35
CA VAL A 5 0.97 -5.84 -6.72
C VAL A 5 0.98 -4.50 -7.43
N GLY A 6 2.06 -4.23 -8.17
CA GLY A 6 2.19 -3.12 -9.10
C GLY A 6 2.56 -3.67 -10.47
N MET A 7 1.94 -3.16 -11.52
CA MET A 7 2.19 -3.55 -12.90
C MET A 7 2.52 -2.34 -13.75
N VAL A 8 3.54 -2.48 -14.58
CA VAL A 8 3.94 -1.48 -15.59
C VAL A 8 3.47 -1.98 -16.94
N LEU A 9 2.66 -1.18 -17.62
CA LEU A 9 2.08 -1.46 -18.92
C LEU A 9 2.45 -0.33 -19.89
N ASN A 10 2.34 -0.59 -21.19
CA ASN A 10 2.55 0.45 -22.20
C ASN A 10 1.56 1.62 -22.07
N GLU A 11 0.34 1.34 -21.58
CA GLU A 11 -0.72 2.35 -21.41
C GLU A 11 -0.68 3.05 -20.04
N GLY A 12 0.12 2.57 -19.09
CA GLY A 12 0.20 3.14 -17.76
C GLY A 12 0.54 2.14 -16.65
N LEU A 13 0.13 2.48 -15.43
CA LEU A 13 0.45 1.72 -14.22
C LEU A 13 -0.83 1.22 -13.55
N VAL A 14 -0.80 0.00 -13.01
CA VAL A 14 -1.89 -0.58 -12.20
C VAL A 14 -1.35 -0.98 -10.83
N PHE A 15 -2.06 -0.59 -9.78
CA PHE A 15 -1.71 -0.93 -8.40
C PHE A 15 -2.91 -1.56 -7.70
N ALA A 16 -2.66 -2.62 -6.93
CA ALA A 16 -3.66 -3.25 -6.07
C ALA A 16 -3.02 -3.74 -4.77
N SER A 17 -3.75 -3.59 -3.66
CA SER A 17 -3.32 -4.06 -2.35
C SER A 17 -4.49 -4.63 -1.58
N ASP A 18 -4.25 -5.72 -0.85
CA ASP A 18 -5.19 -6.20 0.16
C ASP A 18 -5.12 -5.33 1.43
N SER A 19 -6.02 -5.56 2.39
CA SER A 19 -6.12 -4.76 3.62
C SER A 19 -5.98 -5.57 4.92
N ARG A 20 -5.92 -6.90 4.86
CA ARG A 20 -5.75 -7.73 6.05
C ARG A 20 -4.33 -7.54 6.61
N THR A 21 -4.21 -7.22 7.89
CA THR A 21 -2.91 -6.93 8.51
C THR A 21 -2.81 -7.61 9.86
N ASN A 22 -1.65 -8.19 10.16
CA ASN A 22 -1.33 -8.62 11.52
C ASN A 22 -0.77 -7.40 12.27
N ALA A 23 -1.50 -6.97 13.29
CA ALA A 23 -1.18 -5.83 14.13
C ALA A 23 -0.85 -6.25 15.58
N GLY A 24 -0.64 -7.55 15.82
CA GLY A 24 -0.34 -8.13 17.12
C GLY A 24 -0.85 -9.58 17.23
N VAL A 25 -0.44 -10.26 18.30
CA VAL A 25 -1.00 -11.57 18.66
C VAL A 25 -2.52 -11.40 18.83
N ASP A 26 -3.29 -12.24 18.14
CA ASP A 26 -4.76 -12.20 18.10
C ASP A 26 -5.38 -10.88 17.60
N HIS A 27 -4.58 -10.02 16.95
CA HIS A 27 -5.04 -8.76 16.37
C HIS A 27 -4.84 -8.74 14.85
N VAL A 28 -5.82 -9.31 14.14
CA VAL A 28 -5.91 -9.23 12.67
C VAL A 28 -7.00 -8.24 12.29
N SER A 29 -6.58 -7.12 11.70
CA SER A 29 -7.45 -5.97 11.44
C SER A 29 -7.30 -5.50 9.99
N THR A 30 -8.12 -4.52 9.61
CA THR A 30 -8.10 -3.92 8.27
C THR A 30 -7.33 -2.61 8.30
N PHE A 31 -6.26 -2.51 7.52
CA PHE A 31 -5.50 -1.26 7.34
C PHE A 31 -5.27 -1.00 5.85
N CYS A 32 -5.37 0.28 5.45
CA CYS A 32 -5.03 0.68 4.08
C CYS A 32 -3.53 0.49 3.85
N LYS A 33 -3.18 -0.17 2.75
CA LYS A 33 -1.80 -0.42 2.34
C LYS A 33 -1.35 0.39 1.15
N MET A 34 -2.20 1.28 0.66
CA MET A 34 -1.96 2.13 -0.51
C MET A 34 -2.02 3.59 -0.11
N THR A 35 -0.97 4.33 -0.42
CA THR A 35 -0.91 5.78 -0.27
C THR A 35 -0.71 6.39 -1.66
N VAL A 36 -1.55 7.37 -2.01
CA VAL A 36 -1.45 8.13 -3.25
C VAL A 36 -1.02 9.55 -2.91
N LEU A 37 0.08 9.99 -3.49
CA LEU A 37 0.56 11.36 -3.45
C LEU A 37 0.39 11.97 -4.83
N GLU A 38 -0.43 13.00 -4.95
CA GLU A 38 -0.76 13.63 -6.23
C GLU A 38 -0.44 15.12 -6.18
N SER A 39 0.28 15.59 -7.20
CA SER A 39 0.40 17.01 -7.57
C SER A 39 -0.26 17.18 -8.94
N PRO A 40 -1.52 17.67 -9.01
CA PRO A 40 -2.27 17.72 -10.26
C PRO A 40 -1.53 18.49 -11.36
N GLY A 41 -1.34 17.85 -12.51
CA GLY A 41 -0.60 18.43 -13.65
C GLY A 41 0.93 18.29 -13.58
N GLU A 42 1.48 17.80 -12.46
CA GLU A 42 2.92 17.58 -12.29
C GLU A 42 3.26 16.09 -12.15
N GLY A 43 2.53 15.34 -11.33
CA GLY A 43 2.78 13.91 -11.17
C GLY A 43 1.98 13.21 -10.08
N VAL A 44 2.04 11.88 -10.11
CA VAL A 44 1.41 10.99 -9.14
C VAL A 44 2.43 9.95 -8.69
N ILE A 45 2.52 9.72 -7.38
CA ILE A 45 3.31 8.67 -6.75
C ILE A 45 2.37 7.76 -5.98
N VAL A 46 2.46 6.45 -6.20
CA VAL A 46 1.71 5.44 -5.46
C VAL A 46 2.68 4.56 -4.66
N MET A 47 2.45 4.44 -3.36
CA MET A 47 3.22 3.59 -2.46
C MET A 47 2.35 2.46 -1.92
N LEU A 48 2.87 1.23 -2.00
CA LEU A 48 2.25 0.04 -1.41
C LEU A 48 3.11 -0.48 -0.26
N ASN A 49 2.52 -0.82 0.89
CA ASN A 49 3.26 -1.29 2.05
C ASN A 49 3.09 -2.80 2.30
N SER A 50 4.10 -3.41 2.91
CA SER A 50 4.07 -4.80 3.38
C SER A 50 5.04 -5.00 4.54
N GLY A 51 4.83 -6.05 5.34
CA GLY A 51 5.67 -6.35 6.50
C GLY A 51 5.09 -5.83 7.81
N ASN A 52 5.96 -5.33 8.69
CA ASN A 52 5.60 -4.90 10.04
C ASN A 52 4.80 -3.59 10.00
N LEU A 53 3.58 -3.62 10.55
CA LEU A 53 2.67 -2.47 10.55
C LEU A 53 3.29 -1.23 11.20
N ALA A 54 3.94 -1.40 12.36
CA ALA A 54 4.55 -0.28 13.09
C ALA A 54 5.69 0.35 12.30
N THR A 55 6.50 -0.43 11.57
CA THR A 55 7.55 0.11 10.70
C THR A 55 6.96 0.86 9.52
N THR A 56 5.92 0.31 8.87
CA THR A 56 5.30 0.92 7.68
C THR A 56 4.50 2.19 7.98
N GLN A 57 4.18 2.45 9.25
CA GLN A 57 3.45 3.63 9.72
C GLN A 57 4.32 4.61 10.52
N GLN A 58 5.63 4.39 10.62
CA GLN A 58 6.51 5.34 11.31
C GLN A 58 6.41 6.73 10.67
N VAL A 59 6.43 7.74 11.53
CA VAL A 59 6.44 9.17 11.20
C VAL A 59 7.87 9.65 11.04
#